data_AF-A0A353D2X5-F1
#
_entry.id   AF-A0A353D2X5-F1
#
_cell.length_a   1.000
_cell.length_b   1.000
_cell.length_c   1.000
_cell.angle_alpha   90.00
_cell.angle_beta   90.00
_cell.angle_gamma   90.00
#
_symmetry.space_group_name_H-M   'P 1'
#
loop_
_entity.id
_entity.type
_entity.pdbx_description
1 polymer ?
#
loop_
_entity_poly.entity_id
_entity_poly.type
_entity_poly.pdbx_seq_one_letter_code
_entity_poly.pdbx_strand_id
1 'polypeptide(L)' 'FQIRSIPTLMIFREKVILYSQPGMLTPAQLTELIGKVKELDMEKVHAEIAETQKDQQNA' A
#
# COMPACT_ATOMS: atom_id res chain seq x y z
N PHE A 1 -7.41 8.05 -8.44
CA PHE A 1 -6.97 6.71 -8.88
C PHE A 1 -7.28 6.53 -10.36
N GLN A 2 -6.30 6.17 -11.19
CA GLN A 2 -6.51 5.84 -12.61
C GLN A 2 -6.68 4.33 -12.78
N ILE A 3 -7.77 3.74 -12.26
CA ILE A 3 -7.99 2.29 -12.34
C ILE A 3 -8.28 1.91 -13.80
N ARG A 4 -7.40 1.09 -14.39
CA ARG A 4 -7.51 0.65 -15.80
C ARG A 4 -7.71 -0.87 -15.95
N SER A 5 -7.68 -1.62 -14.86
CA SER A 5 -7.76 -3.08 -14.86
C SER A 5 -8.73 -3.57 -13.78
N ILE A 6 -9.55 -4.57 -14.10
CA ILE A 6 -10.54 -5.15 -13.18
C ILE A 6 -10.22 -6.65 -13.01
N PRO A 7 -10.09 -7.15 -11.77
CA PRO A 7 -10.12 -6.41 -10.50
C PRO A 7 -8.78 -5.70 -10.19
N THR A 8 -8.83 -4.61 -9.41
CA THR A 8 -7.64 -3.99 -8.79
C THR A 8 -7.80 -4.05 -7.28
N LEU A 9 -6.79 -4.58 -6.59
CA LEU A 9 -6.77 -4.65 -5.13
C LEU A 9 -5.98 -3.47 -4.56
N MET A 10 -6.59 -2.75 -3.62
CA MET A 10 -5.96 -1.65 -2.90
C MET A 10 -6.14 -1.80 -1.39
N ILE A 11 -5.10 -1.44 -0.63
CA ILE A 11 -5.12 -1.45 0.83
C ILE A 11 -4.76 -0.06 1.33
N PHE A 12 -5.66 0.49 2.14
CA PHE A 12 -5.50 1.78 2.81
C PHE A 12 -5.43 1.60 4.32
N ARG A 13 -4.45 2.27 4.94
CA ARG A 13 -4.31 2.35 6.40
C ARG A 13 -3.83 3.75 6.76
N GLU A 14 -4.48 4.39 7.73
CA GLU A 14 -4.08 5.72 8.22
C GLU A 14 -3.92 6.77 7.11
N LYS A 15 -4.83 6.74 6.12
CA LYS A 15 -4.82 7.60 4.92
C LYS A 15 -3.62 7.39 3.98
N VAL A 16 -2.83 6.34 4.20
CA VAL A 16 -1.73 5.90 3.34
C VAL A 16 -2.15 4.69 2.50
N ILE A 17 -1.71 4.66 1.24
CA ILE A 17 -1.86 3.49 0.37
C ILE A 17 -0.68 2.57 0.59
N LEU A 18 -0.93 1.40 1.17
CA LEU A 18 0.10 0.41 1.45
C LEU A 18 0.26 -0.62 0.33
N TYR A 19 -0.78 -0.83 -0.46
CA TYR A 19 -0.78 -1.80 -1.56
C TYR A 19 -1.74 -1.35 -2.65
N SER A 20 -1.32 -1.50 -3.91
CA SER A 20 -2.17 -1.26 -5.07
C SER A 20 -1.68 -2.09 -6.25
N GLN A 21 -2.30 -3.25 -6.51
CA GLN A 21 -1.98 -4.07 -7.66
C GLN A 21 -3.23 -4.52 -8.43
N PRO A 22 -3.19 -4.50 -9.77
CA PRO A 22 -4.20 -5.12 -10.60
C PRO A 22 -4.07 -6.66 -10.53
N GLY A 23 -5.20 -7.35 -10.51
CA GLY A 23 -5.26 -8.81 -10.53
C GLY A 23 -6.06 -9.43 -9.38
N MET A 24 -6.27 -10.74 -9.48
CA MET A 24 -6.91 -11.55 -8.44
C MET A 24 -5.86 -12.21 -7.55
N LEU A 25 -6.17 -12.29 -6.26
CA LEU A 25 -5.40 -13.10 -5.32
C LEU A 25 -6.17 -14.38 -4.98
N THR A 26 -5.45 -15.47 -4.79
CA THR A 26 -6.03 -16.66 -4.13
C THR A 26 -6.36 -16.33 -2.67
N PRO A 27 -7.29 -17.07 -2.04
CA PRO A 27 -7.61 -16.85 -0.63
C PRO A 27 -6.41 -16.89 0.31
N ALA A 28 -5.48 -17.83 0.11
CA ALA A 28 -4.27 -17.95 0.92
C ALA A 28 -3.35 -16.72 0.80
N GLN A 29 -3.13 -16.24 -0.43
CA GLN A 29 -2.33 -15.04 -0.70
C GLN A 29 -2.97 -13.79 -0.08
N LEU A 30 -4.30 -13.70 -0.14
CA LEU A 30 -5.02 -12.59 0.48
C LEU A 30 -4.86 -12.61 2.01
N THR A 31 -4.99 -13.77 2.65
CA THR A 31 -4.78 -13.91 4.10
C THR A 31 -3.37 -13.52 4.51
N GLU A 32 -2.35 -13.96 3.76
CA GLU A 32 -0.96 -13.60 4.00
C GLU A 32 -0.73 -12.09 3.84
N LEU A 33 -1.28 -11.48 2.78
CA LEU A 33 -1.19 -10.04 2.55
C LEU A 33 -1.82 -9.25 3.70
N ILE A 34 -3.00 -9.67 4.17
CA ILE A 34 -3.67 -9.04 5.32
C ILE A 34 -2.81 -9.17 6.58
N GLY A 35 -2.16 -10.31 6.80
CA GLY A 35 -1.22 -10.52 7.91
C GLY A 35 -0.06 -9.52 7.87
N LYS A 36 0.64 -9.46 6.73
CA LYS A 36 1.77 -8.53 6.52
C LYS A 36 1.38 -7.07 6.76
N VAL A 37 0.21 -6.66 6.26
CA VAL A 37 -0.29 -5.28 6.43
C VAL A 37 -0.62 -4.96 7.88
N LYS A 38 -1.10 -5.93 8.66
CA LYS A 38 -1.39 -5.74 10.09
C LYS A 38 -0.12 -5.61 10.92
N GLU A 39 0.90 -6.41 10.60
CA GLU A 39 2.20 -6.41 11.26
C GLU A 39 3.08 -5.22 10.88
N LEU A 40 2.76 -4.53 9.78
CA LEU A 40 3.50 -3.36 9.32
C LEU A 40 3.46 -2.23 10.37
N ASP A 41 4.66 -1.75 10.73
CA ASP A 41 4.88 -0.60 11.60
C ASP A 41 4.57 0.69 10.84
N MET A 42 3.48 1.35 11.23
CA MET A 42 3.04 2.57 10.57
C MET A 42 3.86 3.79 10.95
N GLU A 43 4.49 3.84 12.13
CA GLU A 43 5.34 4.97 12.50
C GLU A 43 6.54 5.06 11.55
N LYS A 44 7.14 3.91 11.26
CA LYS A 44 8.21 3.80 10.27
C LYS A 44 7.73 4.17 8.86
N VAL A 45 6.56 3.68 8.43
CA VAL A 45 6.00 4.01 7.11
C VAL A 45 5.75 5.52 6.97
N HIS A 46 5.20 6.18 7.99
CA HIS A 46 5.00 7.62 7.96
C HIS A 46 6.32 8.39 7.89
N ALA A 47 7.36 7.93 8.62
CA ALA A 47 8.69 8.52 8.54
C ALA A 47 9.28 8.41 7.12
N GLU A 48 9.25 7.22 6.51
CA GLU A 48 9.73 6.98 5.14
C GLU A 48 8.97 7.82 4.10
N ILE A 49 7.65 7.98 4.26
CA ILE A 49 6.84 8.82 3.38
C ILE A 49 7.19 10.30 3.55
N ALA A 50 7.40 10.77 4.78
CA ALA A 50 7.80 12.14 5.04
C ALA A 50 9.19 12.46 4.46
N GLU A 51 10.10 11.47 4.41
CA GLU A 51 11.37 11.57 3.70
C GLU A 51 11.16 11.60 2.18
N THR A 52 10.40 10.65 1.62
CA THR A 52 10.16 10.54 0.18
C THR A 52 9.43 11.77 -0.40
N GLN A 53 8.49 12.36 0.34
CA GLN A 53 7.79 13.58 -0.08
C GLN A 53 8.72 14.80 -0.14
N LYS A 54 9.75 14.88 0.70
CA LYS A 54 10.75 15.95 0.61
C LYS A 54 11.60 15.83 -0.66
N ASP A 55 11.90 14.60 -1.08
CA ASP A 55 12.70 14.37 -2.29
C ASP A 55 11.90 14.63 -3.58
N GLN A 56 10.59 14.34 -3.60
CA GLN A 56 9.72 14.65 -4.76
C GLN A 56 9.39 16.14 -4.91
N GLN A 57 9.55 16.95 -3.86
CA GLN A 57 9.27 18.39 -3.90
C GLN A 57 10.50 19.23 -4.32
N ASN A 58 11.68 18.61 -4.40
CA ASN A 58 12.96 19.23 -4.78
C ASN A 58 13.44 18.83 -6.19
N ALA A 59 12.57 18.21 -7.01
CA ALA A 59 12.86 17.78 -8.38
C ALA A 59 12.03 18.53 -9.43
#